data_AF-A0A6P8UGB3-F1
#
_entry.id   AF-A0A6P8UGB3-F1
#
_cell.length_a   1.000
_cell.length_b   1.000
_cell.length_c   1.000
_cell.angle_alpha   90.00
_cell.angle_beta   90.00
_cell.angle_gamma   90.00
#
_symmetry.space_group_name_H-M   'P 1'
#
loop_
_entity.id
_entity.type
_entity.pdbx_description
1 polymer ?
#
loop_
_entity_poly.entity_id
_entity_poly.type
_entity_poly.pdbx_seq_one_letter_code
_entity_poly.pdbx_strand_id
1 'polypeptide(L)'
;MPSKLMDVLGENKWVKSKERLQMVRIVVEDYLHKHPGRPGRSKLMEIAKNIVGQYHLSFKQTEPFGNMPFAKDGCGPLFTQLENRVENIKRTSTPGKRRAEGGEGEVQRKKKSRNSDRYGCVEWDVAVEGTESRAELLSKRNELKSAFKTHDPQESSVRKLMAETYPIQRETINDGTNVKVLKEEWPFLFEAAHLFDHASRLLGFSVQNKLAQELSKKEPGINNFLDTKGMKMGEGPVQLICGIVRYFKENPDHLFCKNEDSADAELSLPCTPCILIRGDHLFEIAVDQEVVNDHITSPIVALSYAFCLFYVCNIEYPKEMSLTLEFMQR
;
A
#
# COMPACT_ATOMS: atom_id res chain seq x y z
N MET A 1 3.52 -3.75 -23.34
CA MET A 1 4.69 -3.73 -22.43
C MET A 1 5.59 -2.54 -22.77
N PRO A 2 6.25 -1.90 -21.80
CA PRO A 2 7.18 -0.79 -22.05
C PRO A 2 8.36 -1.24 -22.93
N SER A 3 8.80 -0.41 -23.88
CA SER A 3 9.90 -0.75 -24.81
C SER A 3 11.18 -1.13 -24.08
N LYS A 4 11.60 -0.32 -23.10
CA LYS A 4 12.78 -0.56 -22.27
C LYS A 4 12.76 -1.91 -21.54
N LEU A 5 11.57 -2.36 -21.09
CA LEU A 5 11.42 -3.67 -20.47
C LEU A 5 11.56 -4.80 -21.52
N MET A 6 10.97 -4.63 -22.70
CA MET A 6 11.07 -5.63 -23.78
C MET A 6 12.50 -5.79 -24.29
N ASP A 7 13.27 -4.70 -24.34
CA ASP A 7 14.68 -4.71 -24.71
C ASP A 7 15.51 -5.51 -23.69
N VAL A 8 15.31 -5.27 -22.39
CA VAL A 8 16.01 -5.99 -21.29
C VAL A 8 15.64 -7.48 -21.26
N LEU A 9 14.35 -7.80 -21.47
CA LEU A 9 13.85 -9.17 -21.54
C LEU A 9 14.40 -9.91 -22.78
N GLY A 10 14.49 -9.24 -23.93
CA GLY A 10 15.05 -9.79 -25.17
C GLY A 10 16.56 -10.03 -25.09
N GLU A 11 17.28 -9.22 -24.32
CA GLU A 11 18.71 -9.37 -24.07
C GLU A 11 19.03 -10.38 -22.95
N ASN A 12 18.01 -11.04 -22.36
CA ASN A 12 18.15 -11.95 -21.21
C ASN A 12 18.86 -11.33 -20.00
N LYS A 13 18.80 -10.00 -19.88
CA LYS A 13 19.41 -9.27 -18.77
C LYS A 13 18.48 -9.31 -17.55
N TRP A 14 19.08 -9.15 -16.37
CA TRP A 14 18.34 -9.01 -15.13
C TRP A 14 17.39 -7.81 -15.22
N VAL A 15 16.11 -8.04 -14.96
CA VAL A 15 15.10 -6.96 -15.00
C VAL A 15 15.17 -6.19 -13.69
N LYS A 16 15.45 -4.88 -13.77
CA LYS A 16 15.45 -4.04 -12.57
C LYS A 16 14.05 -4.03 -11.96
N SER A 17 14.02 -3.84 -10.65
CA SER A 17 12.83 -3.97 -9.84
C SER A 17 11.65 -3.10 -10.28
N LYS A 18 11.88 -1.86 -10.70
CA LYS A 18 10.83 -0.95 -11.20
C LYS A 18 10.16 -1.46 -12.47
N GLU A 19 10.94 -1.95 -13.43
CA GLU A 19 10.42 -2.48 -14.70
C GLU A 19 9.66 -3.80 -14.48
N ARG A 20 10.10 -4.62 -13.52
CA ARG A 20 9.39 -5.84 -13.07
C ARG A 20 8.03 -5.54 -12.44
N LEU A 21 7.95 -4.52 -11.60
CA LEU A 21 6.73 -4.09 -10.93
C LEU A 21 5.73 -3.46 -11.91
N GLN A 22 6.22 -2.67 -12.86
CA GLN A 22 5.43 -2.17 -13.98
C GLN A 22 4.86 -3.30 -14.86
N MET A 23 5.66 -4.33 -15.11
CA MET A 23 5.20 -5.56 -15.78
C MET A 23 4.05 -6.21 -15.02
N VAL A 24 4.19 -6.39 -13.69
CA VAL A 24 3.14 -6.94 -12.82
C VAL A 24 1.85 -6.16 -12.95
N ARG A 25 1.91 -4.82 -12.92
CA ARG A 25 0.73 -3.96 -13.12
C ARG A 25 0.04 -4.23 -14.45
N ILE A 26 0.78 -4.19 -15.55
CA ILE A 26 0.25 -4.39 -16.91
C ILE A 26 -0.34 -5.79 -17.08
N VAL A 27 0.34 -6.83 -16.60
CA VAL A 27 -0.11 -8.22 -16.71
C VAL A 27 -1.42 -8.41 -15.95
N VAL A 28 -1.51 -7.90 -14.72
CA VAL A 28 -2.73 -8.04 -13.91
C VAL A 28 -3.88 -7.24 -14.53
N GLU A 29 -3.63 -6.03 -15.00
CA GLU A 29 -4.65 -5.19 -15.65
C GLU A 29 -5.18 -5.84 -16.94
N ASP A 30 -4.30 -6.31 -17.82
CA ASP A 30 -4.69 -7.02 -19.06
C ASP A 30 -5.45 -8.32 -18.74
N TYR A 31 -4.99 -9.08 -17.75
CA TYR A 31 -5.66 -10.31 -17.34
C TYR A 31 -7.07 -10.04 -16.81
N LEU A 32 -7.23 -9.07 -15.93
CA LEU A 32 -8.52 -8.70 -15.32
C LEU A 32 -9.47 -8.04 -16.32
N HIS A 33 -8.95 -7.35 -17.34
CA HIS A 33 -9.74 -6.83 -18.44
C HIS A 33 -10.36 -7.96 -19.28
N LYS A 34 -9.58 -9.01 -19.57
CA LYS A 34 -10.05 -10.20 -20.31
C LYS A 34 -10.91 -11.14 -19.47
N HIS A 35 -10.65 -11.19 -18.16
CA HIS A 35 -11.32 -12.09 -17.22
C HIS A 35 -11.82 -11.29 -16.00
N PRO A 36 -13.07 -10.80 -15.99
CA PRO A 36 -13.58 -9.94 -14.92
C PRO A 36 -13.72 -10.62 -13.54
N GLY A 37 -13.38 -11.90 -13.40
CA GLY A 37 -13.37 -12.64 -12.13
C GLY A 37 -12.06 -12.52 -11.31
N ARG A 38 -12.08 -12.96 -10.04
CA ARG A 38 -10.86 -13.08 -9.22
C ARG A 38 -10.07 -14.31 -9.68
N PRO A 39 -8.81 -14.17 -10.13
CA PRO A 39 -7.98 -15.32 -10.48
C PRO A 39 -7.68 -16.15 -9.23
N GLY A 40 -7.77 -17.48 -9.36
CA GLY A 40 -7.31 -18.37 -8.30
C GLY A 40 -5.79 -18.36 -8.16
N ARG A 41 -5.28 -18.66 -6.96
CA ARG A 41 -3.83 -18.77 -6.68
C ARG A 41 -3.09 -19.67 -7.68
N SER A 42 -3.72 -20.78 -8.10
CA SER A 42 -3.16 -21.68 -9.10
C SER A 42 -2.94 -20.99 -10.46
N LYS A 43 -3.90 -20.14 -10.88
CA LYS A 43 -3.79 -19.40 -12.14
C LYS A 43 -2.74 -18.30 -12.07
N LEU A 44 -2.62 -17.61 -10.94
CA LEU A 44 -1.55 -16.63 -10.72
C LEU A 44 -0.17 -17.29 -10.70
N MET A 45 -0.08 -18.49 -10.12
CA MET A 45 1.16 -19.28 -10.15
C MET A 45 1.49 -19.74 -11.58
N GLU A 46 0.49 -20.12 -12.38
CA GLU A 46 0.68 -20.45 -13.81
C GLU A 46 1.19 -19.23 -14.59
N ILE A 47 0.60 -18.04 -14.38
CA ILE A 47 1.07 -16.79 -15.00
C ILE A 47 2.53 -16.50 -14.60
N ALA A 48 2.85 -16.61 -13.31
CA ALA A 48 4.21 -16.42 -12.83
C ALA A 48 5.20 -17.41 -13.48
N LYS A 49 4.82 -18.69 -13.56
CA LYS A 49 5.62 -19.73 -14.22
C LYS A 49 5.79 -19.49 -15.71
N ASN A 50 4.75 -19.02 -16.41
CA ASN A 50 4.83 -18.71 -17.84
C ASN A 50 5.80 -17.56 -18.10
N ILE A 51 5.72 -16.48 -17.30
CA ILE A 51 6.62 -15.33 -17.42
C ILE A 51 8.07 -15.75 -17.11
N VAL A 52 8.29 -16.44 -15.99
CA VAL A 52 9.63 -16.90 -15.59
C VAL A 52 10.16 -17.97 -16.53
N GLY A 53 9.31 -18.81 -17.10
CA GLY A 53 9.69 -19.81 -18.10
C GLY A 53 10.16 -19.16 -19.41
N GLN A 54 9.48 -18.11 -19.86
CA GLN A 54 9.86 -17.36 -21.07
C GLN A 54 11.14 -16.54 -20.87
N TYR A 55 11.34 -15.99 -19.66
CA TYR A 55 12.45 -15.07 -19.37
C TYR A 55 13.29 -15.55 -18.17
N HIS A 56 13.70 -16.81 -18.16
CA HIS A 56 14.26 -17.44 -16.96
C HIS A 56 15.51 -16.77 -16.40
N LEU A 57 16.38 -16.20 -17.25
CA LEU A 57 17.59 -15.48 -16.82
C LEU A 57 17.26 -14.14 -16.17
N SER A 58 16.25 -13.45 -16.69
CA SER A 58 15.81 -12.15 -16.22
C SER A 58 15.17 -12.16 -14.83
N PHE A 59 14.69 -13.32 -14.37
CA PHE A 59 13.97 -13.49 -13.10
C PHE A 59 14.69 -14.39 -12.08
N LYS A 60 15.84 -14.99 -12.41
CA LYS A 60 16.65 -15.78 -11.47
C LYS A 60 17.25 -14.92 -10.36
N GLN A 61 16.77 -15.05 -9.12
CA GLN A 61 17.39 -14.35 -7.99
C GLN A 61 18.86 -14.76 -7.86
N THR A 62 19.77 -13.81 -8.06
CA THR A 62 21.16 -13.89 -7.60
C THR A 62 21.24 -13.26 -6.21
N GLU A 63 21.91 -13.93 -5.28
CA GLU A 63 22.12 -13.42 -3.92
C GLU A 63 22.88 -12.08 -3.92
N PRO A 64 22.73 -11.26 -2.85
CA PRO A 64 23.43 -9.99 -2.71
C PRO A 64 24.97 -10.11 -2.65
N PHE A 65 25.48 -11.31 -2.36
CA PHE A 65 26.90 -11.59 -2.22
C PHE A 65 27.25 -12.78 -3.13
N GLY A 66 27.91 -12.50 -4.24
CA GLY A 66 28.28 -13.52 -5.22
C GLY A 66 29.14 -14.61 -4.60
N ASN A 67 28.56 -15.79 -4.35
CA ASN A 67 29.20 -17.09 -4.57
C ASN A 67 28.19 -18.26 -4.40
N MET A 68 27.85 -18.88 -5.54
CA MET A 68 27.08 -20.13 -5.75
C MET A 68 25.54 -20.12 -5.54
N PRO A 69 24.80 -20.99 -6.28
CA PRO A 69 23.39 -20.76 -6.59
C PRO A 69 22.43 -21.47 -5.63
N PHE A 70 21.58 -20.70 -4.93
CA PHE A 70 20.22 -21.15 -4.64
C PHE A 70 19.32 -20.76 -5.81
N ALA A 71 19.15 -21.67 -6.77
CA ALA A 71 18.17 -21.51 -7.84
C ALA A 71 16.74 -21.67 -7.28
N LYS A 72 16.27 -20.71 -6.48
CA LYS A 72 14.82 -20.54 -6.31
C LYS A 72 14.29 -19.88 -7.58
N ASP A 73 13.31 -20.51 -8.20
CA ASP A 73 12.66 -19.95 -9.37
C ASP A 73 12.07 -18.58 -9.00
N GLY A 74 12.28 -17.56 -9.83
CA GLY A 74 11.71 -16.21 -9.60
C GLY A 74 10.17 -16.18 -9.52
N CYS A 75 9.53 -17.34 -9.68
CA CYS A 75 8.10 -17.58 -9.62
C CYS A 75 7.50 -17.18 -8.29
N GLY A 76 8.11 -17.54 -7.15
CA GLY A 76 7.55 -17.25 -5.82
C GLY A 76 7.37 -15.75 -5.55
N PRO A 77 8.45 -14.95 -5.65
CA PRO A 77 8.37 -13.49 -5.50
C PRO A 77 7.42 -12.84 -6.50
N LEU A 78 7.46 -13.26 -7.77
CA LEU A 78 6.58 -12.72 -8.81
C LEU A 78 5.12 -13.07 -8.54
N PHE A 79 4.83 -14.29 -8.09
CA PHE A 79 3.51 -14.73 -7.67
C PHE A 79 2.98 -13.85 -6.54
N THR A 80 3.78 -13.56 -5.50
CA THR A 80 3.36 -12.69 -4.39
C THR A 80 3.05 -11.28 -4.89
N GLN A 81 3.85 -10.72 -5.81
CA GLN A 81 3.58 -9.41 -6.41
C GLN A 81 2.28 -9.40 -7.22
N LEU A 82 2.04 -10.44 -8.03
CA LEU A 82 0.79 -10.62 -8.79
C LEU A 82 -0.42 -10.78 -7.86
N GLU A 83 -0.31 -11.61 -6.81
CA GLU A 83 -1.35 -11.82 -5.80
C GLU A 83 -1.69 -10.51 -5.11
N ASN A 84 -0.70 -9.81 -4.57
CA ASN A 84 -0.92 -8.52 -3.89
C ASN A 84 -1.55 -7.49 -4.85
N ARG A 85 -1.12 -7.44 -6.11
CA ARG A 85 -1.71 -6.52 -7.10
C ARG A 85 -3.17 -6.86 -7.41
N VAL A 86 -3.50 -8.15 -7.57
CA VAL A 86 -4.88 -8.60 -7.78
C VAL A 86 -5.74 -8.27 -6.59
N GLU A 87 -5.28 -8.59 -5.38
CA GLU A 87 -6.01 -8.22 -4.16
C GLU A 87 -6.21 -6.72 -4.14
N ASN A 88 -5.19 -5.92 -4.42
CA ASN A 88 -5.27 -4.45 -4.48
C ASN A 88 -6.37 -3.91 -5.39
N ILE A 89 -6.58 -4.53 -6.56
CA ILE A 89 -7.62 -4.12 -7.52
C ILE A 89 -8.99 -4.69 -7.13
N LYS A 90 -9.06 -5.94 -6.66
CA LYS A 90 -10.32 -6.67 -6.43
C LYS A 90 -10.92 -6.46 -5.05
N ARG A 91 -10.37 -5.58 -4.23
CA ARG A 91 -10.85 -5.28 -2.85
C ARG A 91 -12.33 -4.94 -2.76
N THR A 92 -12.98 -4.60 -3.87
CA THR A 92 -14.38 -4.17 -3.96
C THR A 92 -15.33 -5.27 -4.40
N SER A 93 -14.81 -6.36 -4.95
CA SER A 93 -15.64 -7.41 -5.57
C SER A 93 -16.14 -8.47 -4.58
N THR A 94 -15.85 -8.36 -3.28
CA THR A 94 -16.26 -9.37 -2.29
C THR A 94 -17.02 -8.77 -1.10
N PRO A 95 -18.32 -8.47 -1.23
CA PRO A 95 -19.20 -8.52 -0.09
C PRO A 95 -19.45 -10.01 0.26
N GLY A 96 -18.56 -10.57 1.06
CA GLY A 96 -18.73 -11.87 1.71
C GLY A 96 -18.05 -13.05 1.02
N LYS A 97 -17.29 -13.81 1.82
CA LYS A 97 -16.92 -15.21 1.53
C LYS A 97 -18.16 -16.00 1.11
N ARG A 98 -18.16 -16.62 -0.07
CA ARG A 98 -19.03 -17.77 -0.36
C ARG A 98 -18.24 -19.05 -0.10
N ARG A 99 -18.78 -19.91 0.78
CA ARG A 99 -18.62 -21.36 0.65
C ARG A 99 -19.63 -21.87 -0.38
N ALA A 100 -19.32 -23.04 -0.92
CA ALA A 100 -19.82 -23.63 -2.15
C ALA A 100 -21.35 -23.69 -2.35
N GLU A 101 -21.72 -23.51 -3.63
CA GLU A 101 -22.84 -24.04 -4.43
C GLU A 101 -24.29 -24.04 -3.91
N GLY A 102 -25.19 -23.53 -4.78
CA GLY A 102 -26.61 -23.85 -4.80
C GLY A 102 -27.55 -22.63 -4.95
N GLY A 103 -28.27 -22.54 -6.07
CA GLY A 103 -29.52 -21.78 -6.19
C GLY A 103 -29.50 -20.59 -7.15
N GLU A 104 -30.22 -20.73 -8.25
CA GLU A 104 -30.42 -19.74 -9.32
C GLU A 104 -31.27 -18.54 -8.89
N GLY A 105 -30.98 -17.39 -9.52
CA GLY A 105 -31.92 -16.28 -9.74
C GLY A 105 -32.39 -15.49 -8.53
N GLU A 106 -31.73 -14.36 -8.22
CA GLU A 106 -32.43 -13.13 -7.79
C GLU A 106 -31.47 -11.92 -7.70
N VAL A 107 -32.05 -10.74 -7.95
CA VAL A 107 -31.46 -9.40 -8.08
C VAL A 107 -30.30 -9.14 -7.11
N GLN A 108 -29.15 -8.72 -7.64
CA GLN A 108 -27.95 -8.34 -6.88
C GLN A 108 -28.21 -7.10 -6.00
N ARG A 109 -28.77 -7.32 -4.79
CA ARG A 109 -28.63 -6.36 -3.69
C ARG A 109 -27.18 -6.38 -3.22
N LYS A 110 -26.48 -5.24 -3.32
CA LYS A 110 -25.15 -5.02 -2.70
C LYS A 110 -25.23 -5.45 -1.23
N LYS A 111 -24.65 -6.62 -0.90
CA LYS A 111 -24.61 -7.15 0.47
C LYS A 111 -23.74 -6.22 1.31
N LYS A 112 -24.31 -5.60 2.36
CA LYS A 112 -23.55 -4.80 3.33
C LYS A 112 -22.40 -5.63 3.90
N SER A 113 -21.18 -5.07 3.94
CA SER A 113 -19.98 -5.74 4.48
C SER A 113 -20.15 -6.05 5.97
N ARG A 114 -19.49 -7.10 6.46
CA ARG A 114 -19.57 -7.48 7.88
C ARG A 114 -18.67 -6.57 8.71
N ASN A 115 -19.01 -6.34 9.98
CA ASN A 115 -18.25 -5.49 10.89
C ASN A 115 -16.76 -5.87 11.07
N SER A 116 -16.35 -7.12 10.81
CA SER A 116 -14.91 -7.49 10.84
C SER A 116 -14.13 -6.95 9.65
N ASP A 117 -14.80 -6.60 8.54
CA ASP A 117 -14.18 -6.11 7.31
C ASP A 117 -13.84 -4.61 7.38
N ARG A 118 -14.14 -3.96 8.52
CA ARG A 118 -13.97 -2.51 8.71
C ARG A 118 -12.73 -2.14 9.51
N TYR A 119 -11.96 -3.09 10.06
CA TYR A 119 -10.76 -2.81 10.89
C TYR A 119 -10.98 -1.75 12.01
N GLY A 120 -12.22 -1.57 12.49
CA GLY A 120 -12.58 -0.52 13.46
C GLY A 120 -12.91 0.86 12.85
N CYS A 121 -12.94 1.01 11.53
CA CYS A 121 -13.32 2.23 10.82
C CYS A 121 -14.77 2.62 11.09
N VAL A 122 -14.95 3.76 11.76
CA VAL A 122 -16.24 4.31 12.16
C VAL A 122 -17.01 4.90 10.97
N GLU A 123 -16.31 5.51 10.01
CA GLU A 123 -16.91 6.25 8.89
C GLU A 123 -16.46 5.71 7.51
N TRP A 124 -16.58 4.40 7.32
CA TRP A 124 -16.08 3.64 6.15
C TRP A 124 -16.76 3.96 4.81
N ASP A 125 -18.10 4.02 4.83
CA ASP A 125 -18.96 4.13 3.65
C ASP A 125 -20.07 5.13 4.00
N VAL A 126 -19.82 6.39 3.62
CA VAL A 126 -20.75 7.50 3.84
C VAL A 126 -21.54 7.69 2.57
N ALA A 127 -22.85 7.49 2.66
CA ALA A 127 -23.72 7.80 1.54
C ALA A 127 -23.63 9.30 1.24
N VAL A 128 -23.70 9.66 -0.05
CA VAL A 128 -23.90 11.04 -0.47
C VAL A 128 -25.34 11.42 -0.15
N GLU A 129 -25.62 11.64 1.13
CA GLU A 129 -26.92 12.03 1.66
C GLU A 129 -26.75 13.40 2.31
N GLY A 130 -27.26 14.44 1.65
CA GLY A 130 -27.11 15.83 2.06
C GLY A 130 -27.74 16.80 1.07
N THR A 131 -27.68 18.09 1.40
CA THR A 131 -28.16 19.22 0.58
C THR A 131 -27.43 19.39 -0.75
N GLU A 132 -26.21 18.87 -0.86
CA GLU A 132 -25.36 19.05 -2.04
C GLU A 132 -25.50 17.90 -3.03
N SER A 133 -25.63 18.24 -4.30
CA SER A 133 -25.74 17.26 -5.38
C SER A 133 -24.38 16.63 -5.70
N ARG A 134 -24.39 15.40 -6.24
CA ARG A 134 -23.16 14.73 -6.71
C ARG A 134 -22.37 15.59 -7.71
N ALA A 135 -23.06 16.39 -8.53
CA ALA A 135 -22.43 17.30 -9.49
C ALA A 135 -21.62 18.41 -8.81
N GLU A 136 -22.11 18.95 -7.69
CA GLU A 136 -21.41 19.96 -6.90
C GLU A 136 -20.15 19.39 -6.25
N LEU A 137 -20.23 18.18 -5.69
CA LEU A 137 -19.05 17.51 -5.12
C LEU A 137 -17.97 17.25 -6.19
N LEU A 138 -18.35 16.88 -7.41
CA LEU A 138 -17.42 16.72 -8.53
C LEU A 138 -16.80 18.06 -8.96
N SER A 139 -17.56 19.17 -8.87
CA SER A 139 -17.04 20.52 -9.12
C SER A 139 -15.98 20.89 -8.07
N LYS A 140 -16.24 20.65 -6.78
CA LYS A 140 -15.27 20.85 -5.68
C LYS A 140 -14.01 20.00 -5.84
N ARG A 141 -14.15 18.76 -6.31
CA ARG A 141 -12.98 17.92 -6.66
C ARG A 141 -12.14 18.58 -7.76
N ASN A 142 -12.76 19.12 -8.80
CA ASN A 142 -12.03 19.77 -9.89
C ASN A 142 -11.33 21.05 -9.41
N GLU A 143 -11.94 21.79 -8.48
CA GLU A 143 -11.31 22.93 -7.80
C GLU A 143 -10.07 22.51 -7.02
N LEU A 144 -10.15 21.45 -6.22
CA LEU A 144 -9.00 20.85 -5.53
C LEU A 144 -7.87 20.47 -6.51
N LYS A 145 -8.21 19.79 -7.62
CA LYS A 145 -7.23 19.43 -8.65
C LYS A 145 -6.58 20.66 -9.29
N SER A 146 -7.34 21.73 -9.50
CA SER A 146 -6.83 22.99 -10.04
C SER A 146 -5.88 23.68 -9.06
N ALA A 147 -6.29 23.81 -7.79
CA ALA A 147 -5.50 24.44 -6.73
C ALA A 147 -4.14 23.73 -6.52
N PHE A 148 -4.14 22.39 -6.60
CA PHE A 148 -2.91 21.61 -6.51
C PHE A 148 -1.95 21.90 -7.67
N LYS A 149 -2.47 22.07 -8.90
CA LYS A 149 -1.65 22.36 -10.09
C LYS A 149 -1.10 23.78 -10.12
N THR A 150 -1.85 24.76 -9.62
CA THR A 150 -1.42 26.16 -9.62
C THR A 150 -0.51 26.51 -8.45
N HIS A 151 -0.26 25.56 -7.53
CA HIS A 151 0.48 25.79 -6.29
C HIS A 151 -0.02 27.01 -5.50
N ASP A 152 -1.32 27.31 -5.61
CA ASP A 152 -1.99 28.39 -4.88
C ASP A 152 -3.10 27.84 -3.96
N PRO A 153 -2.77 26.99 -2.98
CA PRO A 153 -3.75 26.53 -2.00
C PRO A 153 -3.91 27.58 -0.89
N GLN A 154 -5.07 28.22 -0.83
CA GLN A 154 -5.53 28.74 0.46
C GLN A 154 -5.90 27.52 1.33
N GLU A 155 -5.02 27.15 2.27
CA GLU A 155 -5.12 25.92 3.08
C GLU A 155 -6.47 25.80 3.82
N SER A 156 -7.05 26.93 4.23
CA SER A 156 -8.38 27.01 4.85
C SER A 156 -9.53 26.64 3.90
N SER A 157 -9.38 26.86 2.59
CA SER A 157 -10.33 26.41 1.57
C SER A 157 -10.12 24.93 1.25
N VAL A 158 -8.86 24.49 1.09
CA VAL A 158 -8.54 23.09 0.74
C VAL A 158 -9.02 22.12 1.81
N ARG A 159 -8.76 22.41 3.09
CA ARG A 159 -9.21 21.54 4.19
C ARG A 159 -10.73 21.40 4.24
N LYS A 160 -11.47 22.49 4.00
CA LYS A 160 -12.93 22.50 3.93
C LYS A 160 -13.44 21.67 2.75
N LEU A 161 -12.89 21.91 1.55
CA LEU A 161 -13.25 21.16 0.34
C LEU A 161 -12.95 19.66 0.50
N MET A 162 -11.81 19.29 1.10
CA MET A 162 -11.47 17.90 1.42
C MET A 162 -12.47 17.26 2.39
N ALA A 163 -12.96 18.01 3.38
CA ALA A 163 -13.96 17.50 4.33
C ALA A 163 -15.35 17.32 3.69
N GLU A 164 -15.77 18.26 2.84
CA GLU A 164 -17.05 18.22 2.12
C GLU A 164 -17.07 17.11 1.06
N THR A 165 -15.94 16.89 0.38
CA THR A 165 -15.81 15.85 -0.65
C THR A 165 -15.46 14.47 -0.10
N TYR A 166 -15.37 14.30 1.23
CA TYR A 166 -15.06 13.03 1.88
C TYR A 166 -15.89 11.84 1.37
N PRO A 167 -17.23 11.95 1.17
CA PRO A 167 -18.03 10.83 0.68
C PRO A 167 -17.58 10.33 -0.70
N ILE A 168 -17.29 11.24 -1.64
CA ILE A 168 -16.87 10.86 -3.00
C ILE A 168 -15.39 10.46 -3.07
N GLN A 169 -14.55 10.90 -2.11
CA GLN A 169 -13.22 10.32 -1.90
C GLN A 169 -13.34 8.85 -1.49
N ARG A 170 -14.17 8.55 -0.48
CA ARG A 170 -14.42 7.17 -0.04
C ARG A 170 -15.04 6.32 -1.13
N GLU A 171 -15.98 6.85 -1.92
CA GLU A 171 -16.52 6.16 -3.10
C GLU A 171 -15.41 5.78 -4.07
N THR A 172 -14.56 6.74 -4.47
CA THR A 172 -13.45 6.50 -5.40
C THR A 172 -12.47 5.44 -4.86
N ILE A 173 -12.15 5.49 -3.56
CA ILE A 173 -11.25 4.53 -2.91
C ILE A 173 -11.90 3.15 -2.82
N ASN A 174 -13.14 3.10 -2.36
CA ASN A 174 -13.92 1.88 -2.15
C ASN A 174 -14.35 1.23 -3.48
N ASP A 175 -14.19 1.92 -4.62
CA ASP A 175 -14.33 1.38 -5.98
C ASP A 175 -13.05 0.70 -6.50
N GLY A 176 -11.97 0.70 -5.70
CA GLY A 176 -10.74 -0.04 -6.01
C GLY A 176 -9.87 0.69 -7.04
N THR A 177 -10.09 2.00 -7.18
CA THR A 177 -9.27 2.88 -8.01
C THR A 177 -7.80 2.68 -7.66
N ASN A 178 -6.99 2.39 -8.67
CA ASN A 178 -5.54 2.25 -8.49
C ASN A 178 -4.94 3.53 -7.91
N VAL A 179 -3.93 3.39 -7.04
CA VAL A 179 -3.31 4.52 -6.31
C VAL A 179 -2.82 5.62 -7.25
N LYS A 180 -2.27 5.28 -8.42
CA LYS A 180 -1.79 6.28 -9.38
C LYS A 180 -2.93 7.19 -9.83
N VAL A 181 -4.05 6.60 -10.25
CA VAL A 181 -5.26 7.34 -10.65
C VAL A 181 -5.85 8.08 -9.45
N LEU A 182 -5.84 7.45 -8.27
CA LEU A 182 -6.34 8.08 -7.05
C LEU A 182 -5.53 9.34 -6.69
N LYS A 183 -4.20 9.32 -6.86
CA LYS A 183 -3.31 10.48 -6.66
C LYS A 183 -3.56 11.59 -7.67
N GLU A 184 -3.90 11.24 -8.91
CA GLU A 184 -4.28 12.21 -9.95
C GLU A 184 -5.65 12.86 -9.68
N GLU A 185 -6.62 12.09 -9.17
CA GLU A 185 -7.96 12.56 -8.85
C GLU A 185 -8.06 13.30 -7.51
N TRP A 186 -7.27 12.89 -6.52
CA TRP A 186 -7.28 13.39 -5.15
C TRP A 186 -5.85 13.65 -4.65
N PRO A 187 -5.11 14.60 -5.25
CA PRO A 187 -3.70 14.81 -4.92
C PRO A 187 -3.49 15.21 -3.44
N PHE A 188 -4.34 16.10 -2.92
CA PHE A 188 -4.31 16.50 -1.52
C PHE A 188 -4.56 15.35 -0.53
N LEU A 189 -5.20 14.24 -0.92
CA LEU A 189 -5.36 13.08 -0.03
C LEU A 189 -4.00 12.52 0.43
N PHE A 190 -2.94 12.72 -0.35
CA PHE A 190 -1.59 12.25 -0.07
C PHE A 190 -0.68 13.33 0.55
N GLU A 191 -1.22 14.52 0.85
CA GLU A 191 -0.54 15.48 1.72
C GLU A 191 -0.78 15.10 3.18
N ALA A 192 0.28 15.13 4.00
CA ALA A 192 0.25 14.56 5.36
C ALA A 192 -0.90 15.11 6.22
N ALA A 193 -1.14 16.42 6.17
CA ALA A 193 -2.22 17.06 6.93
C ALA A 193 -3.60 16.49 6.58
N HIS A 194 -3.90 16.37 5.29
CA HIS A 194 -5.20 15.90 4.82
C HIS A 194 -5.34 14.38 4.91
N LEU A 195 -4.26 13.61 4.75
CA LEU A 195 -4.28 12.17 5.01
C LEU A 195 -4.62 11.91 6.47
N PHE A 196 -4.00 12.64 7.41
CA PHE A 196 -4.28 12.48 8.84
C PHE A 196 -5.68 12.93 9.21
N ASP A 197 -6.21 14.01 8.63
CA ASP A 197 -7.61 14.40 8.80
C ASP A 197 -8.56 13.30 8.28
N HIS A 198 -8.29 12.78 7.08
CA HIS A 198 -9.08 11.71 6.46
C HIS A 198 -9.06 10.42 7.30
N ALA A 199 -7.88 10.02 7.76
CA ALA A 199 -7.70 8.85 8.63
C ALA A 199 -8.36 9.06 10.00
N SER A 200 -8.27 10.26 10.57
CA SER A 200 -8.88 10.58 11.86
C SER A 200 -10.40 10.49 11.79
N ARG A 201 -10.99 10.98 10.69
CA ARG A 201 -12.42 10.81 10.41
C ARG A 201 -12.80 9.34 10.20
N LEU A 202 -12.00 8.62 9.42
CA LEU A 202 -12.23 7.21 9.11
C LEU A 202 -12.18 6.32 10.37
N LEU A 203 -11.22 6.54 11.25
CA LEU A 203 -10.93 5.71 12.43
C LEU A 203 -11.54 6.24 13.72
N GLY A 204 -11.95 7.52 13.75
CA GLY A 204 -12.53 8.18 14.92
C GLY A 204 -11.50 8.73 15.92
N PHE A 205 -10.20 8.68 15.61
CA PHE A 205 -9.12 9.22 16.45
C PHE A 205 -7.88 9.60 15.63
N SER A 206 -7.05 10.50 16.16
CA SER A 206 -5.78 10.87 15.52
C SER A 206 -4.74 9.77 15.67
N VAL A 207 -4.44 9.07 14.57
CA VAL A 207 -3.41 8.01 14.52
C VAL A 207 -2.04 8.55 14.93
N GLN A 208 -1.66 9.72 14.42
CA GLN A 208 -0.36 10.33 14.72
C GLN A 208 -0.19 10.61 16.21
N ASN A 209 -1.17 11.26 16.84
CA ASN A 209 -1.12 11.56 18.26
C ASN A 209 -1.16 10.29 19.11
N LYS A 210 -2.02 9.34 18.75
CA LYS A 210 -2.16 8.08 19.48
C LYS A 210 -0.87 7.25 19.41
N LEU A 211 -0.27 7.13 18.22
CA LEU A 211 0.98 6.40 18.05
C LEU A 211 2.12 7.05 18.81
N ALA A 212 2.26 8.38 18.75
CA ALA A 212 3.28 9.10 19.50
C ALA A 212 3.15 8.87 21.01
N GLN A 213 1.93 8.99 21.56
CA GLN A 213 1.66 8.76 22.99
C GLN A 213 1.95 7.33 23.43
N GLU A 214 1.46 6.34 22.69
CA GLU A 214 1.64 4.92 23.03
C GLU A 214 3.11 4.50 22.91
N LEU A 215 3.83 4.98 21.90
CA LEU A 215 5.25 4.72 21.76
C LEU A 215 6.03 5.32 22.93
N SER A 216 5.86 6.60 23.25
CA SER A 216 6.57 7.22 24.39
C SER A 216 6.29 6.50 25.72
N LYS A 217 5.08 5.96 25.90
CA LYS A 217 4.71 5.22 27.11
C LYS A 217 5.28 3.80 27.14
N LYS A 218 5.20 3.06 26.03
CA LYS A 218 5.52 1.63 25.97
C LYS A 218 6.97 1.35 25.58
N GLU A 219 7.67 2.30 24.94
CA GLU A 219 9.03 2.15 24.42
C GLU A 219 10.02 1.61 25.45
N PRO A 220 10.12 2.12 26.70
CA PRO A 220 11.07 1.58 27.68
C PRO A 220 10.81 0.10 28.00
N GLY A 221 9.54 -0.28 28.15
CA GLY A 221 9.15 -1.65 28.45
C GLY A 221 9.43 -2.61 27.29
N ILE A 222 9.11 -2.18 26.06
CA ILE A 222 9.40 -2.95 24.85
C ILE A 222 10.92 -3.08 24.66
N ASN A 223 11.68 -2.00 24.81
CA ASN A 223 13.14 -2.03 24.69
C ASN A 223 13.78 -2.97 25.72
N ASN A 224 13.38 -2.90 26.99
CA ASN A 224 13.87 -3.81 28.02
C ASN A 224 13.56 -5.27 27.66
N PHE A 225 12.35 -5.55 27.20
CA PHE A 225 11.97 -6.90 26.76
C PHE A 225 12.81 -7.37 25.56
N LEU A 226 12.96 -6.55 24.52
CA LEU A 226 13.76 -6.86 23.34
C LEU A 226 15.24 -7.08 23.70
N ASP A 227 15.77 -6.31 24.65
CA ASP A 227 17.13 -6.45 25.15
C ASP A 227 17.35 -7.82 25.83
N THR A 228 16.39 -8.26 26.66
CA THR A 228 16.45 -9.63 27.25
C THR A 228 16.43 -10.75 26.21
N LYS A 229 15.97 -10.45 24.98
CA LYS A 229 15.94 -11.38 23.85
C LYS A 229 17.10 -11.19 22.87
N GLY A 230 17.99 -10.22 23.10
CA GLY A 230 19.08 -9.87 22.19
C GLY A 230 18.59 -9.31 20.84
N MET A 231 17.43 -8.65 20.82
CA MET A 231 16.76 -8.14 19.61
C MET A 231 16.67 -6.61 19.55
N LYS A 232 17.34 -5.89 20.44
CA LYS A 232 17.36 -4.42 20.44
C LYS A 232 18.17 -3.92 19.22
N MET A 233 17.59 -3.02 18.43
CA MET A 233 18.17 -2.55 17.15
C MET A 233 18.71 -1.12 17.19
N GLY A 234 18.60 -0.42 18.33
CA GLY A 234 19.03 0.98 18.49
C GLY A 234 17.99 1.82 19.22
N GLU A 235 18.05 3.13 19.00
CA GLU A 235 17.10 4.10 19.56
C GLU A 235 16.14 4.65 18.50
N GLY A 236 14.98 5.13 18.97
CA GLY A 236 13.99 5.78 18.13
C GLY A 236 12.96 4.81 17.55
N PRO A 237 11.86 5.36 16.99
CA PRO A 237 10.67 4.59 16.70
C PRO A 237 10.89 3.59 15.56
N VAL A 238 11.70 3.92 14.55
CA VAL A 238 12.04 2.97 13.47
C VAL A 238 12.80 1.77 14.01
N GLN A 239 13.82 1.98 14.86
CA GLN A 239 14.61 0.88 15.42
C GLN A 239 13.79 0.04 16.40
N LEU A 240 12.91 0.66 17.17
CA LEU A 240 11.98 -0.05 18.04
C LEU A 240 11.09 -0.99 17.23
N ILE A 241 10.46 -0.51 16.14
CA ILE A 241 9.65 -1.36 15.26
C ILE A 241 10.52 -2.46 14.62
N CYS A 242 11.72 -2.16 14.13
CA CYS A 242 12.64 -3.18 13.59
C CYS A 242 12.96 -4.28 14.62
N GLY A 243 13.12 -3.94 15.90
CA GLY A 243 13.30 -4.91 16.97
C GLY A 243 12.08 -5.81 17.19
N ILE A 244 10.87 -5.24 17.11
CA ILE A 244 9.60 -5.99 17.18
C ILE A 244 9.47 -6.95 15.98
N VAL A 245 9.76 -6.46 14.78
CA VAL A 245 9.77 -7.27 13.54
C VAL A 245 10.70 -8.47 13.69
N ARG A 246 11.92 -8.24 14.19
CA ARG A 246 12.90 -9.29 14.44
C ARG A 246 12.41 -10.29 15.48
N TYR A 247 11.74 -9.83 16.53
CA TYR A 247 11.13 -10.70 17.55
C TYR A 247 10.07 -11.63 16.95
N PHE A 248 9.22 -11.12 16.04
CA PHE A 248 8.23 -11.94 15.32
C PHE A 248 8.80 -12.77 14.16
N LYS A 249 10.10 -12.66 13.89
CA LYS A 249 10.78 -13.31 12.74
C LYS A 249 10.18 -12.86 11.40
N GLU A 250 9.73 -11.62 11.34
CA GLU A 250 9.22 -10.96 10.15
C GLU A 250 10.36 -10.21 9.42
N ASN A 251 10.10 -9.76 8.20
CA ASN A 251 11.12 -9.10 7.38
C ASN A 251 10.88 -7.57 7.32
N PRO A 252 11.76 -6.74 7.93
CA PRO A 252 11.56 -5.30 8.01
C PRO A 252 11.56 -4.60 6.64
N ASP A 253 12.14 -5.22 5.61
CA ASP A 253 12.22 -4.65 4.25
C ASP A 253 10.83 -4.46 3.60
N HIS A 254 9.80 -5.13 4.13
CA HIS A 254 8.41 -4.98 3.66
C HIS A 254 7.72 -3.71 4.17
N LEU A 255 8.29 -3.04 5.19
CA LEU A 255 7.79 -1.76 5.72
C LEU A 255 8.85 -0.64 5.63
N PHE A 256 10.13 -0.96 5.83
CA PHE A 256 11.25 -0.02 5.76
C PHE A 256 12.19 -0.42 4.63
N CYS A 257 12.16 0.33 3.54
CA CYS A 257 13.11 0.14 2.45
C CYS A 257 14.29 1.08 2.63
N LYS A 258 15.49 0.52 2.85
CA LYS A 258 16.73 1.32 2.93
C LYS A 258 17.39 1.40 1.55
N ASN A 259 17.88 2.58 1.21
CA ASN A 259 18.80 2.77 0.09
C ASN A 259 20.12 3.28 0.67
N GLU A 260 21.08 2.38 0.89
CA GLU A 260 22.47 2.78 1.09
C GLU A 260 23.16 2.77 -0.28
N ASP A 261 23.49 3.98 -0.76
CA ASP A 261 24.54 4.25 -1.74
C ASP A 261 24.58 3.42 -3.03
N SER A 262 23.53 3.52 -3.85
CA SER A 262 23.78 3.45 -5.29
C SER A 262 22.92 4.44 -6.05
N ALA A 263 23.59 5.31 -6.80
CA ALA A 263 23.00 6.21 -7.77
C ALA A 263 22.25 5.48 -8.93
N ASP A 264 22.04 4.16 -8.83
CA ASP A 264 21.53 3.33 -9.94
C ASP A 264 20.65 2.12 -9.53
N ALA A 265 20.39 1.88 -8.24
CA ALA A 265 19.38 0.90 -7.81
C ALA A 265 18.01 1.57 -7.66
N GLU A 266 17.25 1.60 -8.75
CA GLU A 266 15.81 1.90 -8.71
C GLU A 266 15.12 0.86 -7.80
N LEU A 267 14.79 1.28 -6.58
CA LEU A 267 14.25 0.44 -5.53
C LEU A 267 12.88 -0.16 -5.93
N SER A 268 12.70 -1.46 -5.66
CA SER A 268 11.41 -2.15 -5.89
C SER A 268 10.38 -1.66 -4.88
N LEU A 269 9.48 -0.77 -5.28
CA LEU A 269 8.41 -0.35 -4.37
C LEU A 269 7.37 -1.48 -4.19
N PRO A 270 7.07 -1.92 -2.95
CA PRO A 270 6.07 -2.94 -2.70
C PRO A 270 4.65 -2.48 -3.09
N CYS A 271 3.75 -3.46 -3.23
CA CYS A 271 2.33 -3.21 -3.45
C CYS A 271 1.61 -2.71 -2.17
N THR A 272 2.22 -2.91 -1.01
CA THR A 272 1.74 -2.47 0.31
C THR A 272 2.44 -1.16 0.73
N PRO A 273 1.85 -0.37 1.63
CA PRO A 273 2.48 0.80 2.20
C PRO A 273 3.88 0.50 2.77
N CYS A 274 4.86 1.31 2.39
CA CYS A 274 6.22 1.24 2.89
C CYS A 274 6.85 2.64 3.02
N ILE A 275 7.93 2.70 3.80
CA ILE A 275 8.72 3.89 4.10
C ILE A 275 10.10 3.69 3.48
N LEU A 276 10.48 4.57 2.57
CA LEU A 276 11.84 4.66 2.04
C LEU A 276 12.63 5.63 2.91
N ILE A 277 13.73 5.16 3.48
CA ILE A 277 14.59 5.96 4.34
C ILE A 277 15.72 6.56 3.48
N ARG A 278 15.72 7.89 3.33
CA ARG A 278 16.71 8.67 2.58
C ARG A 278 17.60 9.44 3.56
N GLY A 279 18.66 8.79 4.04
CA GLY A 279 19.48 9.36 5.12
C GLY A 279 18.70 9.47 6.44
N ASP A 280 19.14 10.38 7.32
CA ASP A 280 18.66 10.41 8.71
C ASP A 280 17.32 11.14 8.91
N HIS A 281 16.94 12.01 7.98
CA HIS A 281 15.85 12.99 8.18
C HIS A 281 14.90 13.13 7.00
N LEU A 282 15.00 12.28 5.98
CA LEU A 282 14.09 12.32 4.84
C LEU A 282 13.48 10.94 4.61
N PHE A 283 12.16 10.91 4.53
CA PHE A 283 11.36 9.72 4.36
C PHE A 283 10.42 9.92 3.17
N GLU A 284 10.48 9.01 2.20
CA GLU A 284 9.48 8.93 1.13
C GLU A 284 8.51 7.81 1.50
N ILE A 285 7.21 8.02 1.28
CA ILE A 285 6.18 7.02 1.49
C ILE A 285 5.69 6.53 0.14
N ALA A 286 5.63 5.21 -0.02
CA ALA A 286 5.12 4.58 -1.22
C ALA A 286 4.03 3.56 -0.89
N VAL A 287 3.12 3.37 -1.83
CA VAL A 287 2.05 2.39 -1.75
C VAL A 287 1.58 2.02 -3.15
N ASP A 288 1.24 0.73 -3.36
CA ASP A 288 0.86 0.19 -4.67
C ASP A 288 1.89 0.53 -5.76
N GLN A 289 3.18 0.56 -5.39
CA GLN A 289 4.34 0.90 -6.23
C GLN A 289 4.41 2.36 -6.73
N GLU A 290 3.65 3.29 -6.13
CA GLU A 290 3.77 4.73 -6.37
C GLU A 290 4.35 5.42 -5.13
N VAL A 291 5.30 6.35 -5.33
CA VAL A 291 5.67 7.30 -4.27
C VAL A 291 4.53 8.30 -4.13
N VAL A 292 3.90 8.34 -2.96
CA VAL A 292 2.72 9.18 -2.70
C VAL A 292 3.07 10.47 -1.97
N ASN A 293 4.12 10.46 -1.15
CA ASN A 293 4.68 11.65 -0.49
C ASN A 293 6.19 11.48 -0.36
N ASP A 294 6.98 12.50 -0.68
CA ASP A 294 8.44 12.43 -0.79
C ASP A 294 9.19 13.40 0.13
N HIS A 295 8.48 14.10 1.02
CA HIS A 295 9.03 15.22 1.80
C HIS A 295 8.73 15.12 3.29
N ILE A 296 8.54 13.89 3.81
CA ILE A 296 8.35 13.67 5.25
C ILE A 296 9.69 13.72 5.96
N THR A 297 9.80 14.56 7.00
CA THR A 297 11.06 14.76 7.75
C THR A 297 11.10 14.13 9.13
N SER A 298 9.99 13.54 9.57
CA SER A 298 9.84 13.01 10.92
C SER A 298 9.54 11.51 10.88
N PRO A 299 10.29 10.67 11.61
CA PRO A 299 10.10 9.22 11.58
C PRO A 299 8.74 8.80 12.16
N ILE A 300 8.24 9.52 13.18
CA ILE A 300 6.90 9.25 13.73
C ILE A 300 5.80 9.64 12.74
N VAL A 301 6.00 10.71 11.96
CA VAL A 301 5.08 11.10 10.89
C VAL A 301 5.09 10.03 9.79
N ALA A 302 6.27 9.58 9.37
CA ALA A 302 6.42 8.55 8.34
C ALA A 302 5.72 7.22 8.74
N LEU A 303 5.94 6.77 9.98
CA LEU A 303 5.27 5.61 10.56
C LEU A 303 3.75 5.77 10.59
N SER A 304 3.28 6.91 11.10
CA SER A 304 1.84 7.21 11.19
C SER A 304 1.21 7.26 9.81
N TYR A 305 1.90 7.87 8.84
CA TYR A 305 1.44 8.00 7.45
C TYR A 305 1.32 6.62 6.80
N ALA A 306 2.38 5.81 6.82
CA ALA A 306 2.35 4.46 6.26
C ALA A 306 1.28 3.59 6.92
N PHE A 307 1.11 3.70 8.24
CA PHE A 307 0.05 3.01 8.96
C PHE A 307 -1.35 3.49 8.52
N CYS A 308 -1.56 4.80 8.37
CA CYS A 308 -2.83 5.36 7.88
C CYS A 308 -3.18 4.82 6.49
N LEU A 309 -2.22 4.67 5.58
CA LEU A 309 -2.48 4.18 4.22
C LEU A 309 -3.08 2.78 4.18
N PHE A 310 -2.78 1.90 5.15
CA PHE A 310 -3.45 0.60 5.24
C PHE A 310 -4.97 0.75 5.42
N TYR A 311 -5.41 1.74 6.20
CA TYR A 311 -6.84 1.97 6.43
C TYR A 311 -7.46 2.84 5.34
N VAL A 312 -6.80 3.96 5.01
CA VAL A 312 -7.29 4.91 4.01
C VAL A 312 -7.41 4.25 2.66
N CYS A 313 -6.40 3.53 2.18
CA CYS A 313 -6.43 2.85 0.89
C CYS A 313 -7.00 1.43 0.94
N ASN A 314 -7.58 1.01 2.07
CA ASN A 314 -8.15 -0.33 2.26
C ASN A 314 -7.16 -1.48 1.99
N ILE A 315 -5.92 -1.39 2.45
CA ILE A 315 -4.87 -2.37 2.13
C ILE A 315 -4.73 -3.36 3.29
N GLU A 316 -4.81 -4.66 2.99
CA GLU A 316 -4.51 -5.69 3.98
C GLU A 316 -3.03 -5.65 4.37
N TYR A 317 -2.73 -6.00 5.62
CA TYR A 317 -1.36 -6.16 6.06
C TYR A 317 -0.66 -7.29 5.28
N PRO A 318 0.55 -7.06 4.75
CA PRO A 318 1.30 -8.12 4.09
C PRO A 318 1.60 -9.22 5.10
N LYS A 319 1.56 -10.48 4.66
CA LYS A 319 1.79 -11.65 5.51
C LYS A 319 3.16 -11.60 6.18
N GLU A 320 4.12 -10.98 5.51
CA GLU A 320 5.50 -10.83 5.94
C GLU A 320 5.70 -9.80 7.06
N MET A 321 4.68 -8.98 7.38
CA MET A 321 4.68 -7.98 8.47
C MET A 321 3.38 -7.98 9.31
N SER A 322 2.53 -8.99 9.13
CA SER A 322 1.18 -9.01 9.70
C SER A 322 1.17 -8.97 11.24
N LEU A 323 2.07 -9.70 11.90
CA LEU A 323 2.14 -9.76 13.37
C LEU A 323 2.62 -8.44 13.95
N THR A 324 3.62 -7.80 13.33
CA THR A 324 4.11 -6.49 13.76
C THR A 324 3.04 -5.43 13.58
N LEU A 325 2.35 -5.40 12.44
CA LEU A 325 1.30 -4.41 12.16
C LEU A 325 0.07 -4.62 13.05
N GLU A 326 -0.31 -5.87 13.33
CA GLU A 326 -1.33 -6.19 14.33
C GLU A 326 -0.90 -5.80 15.75
N PHE A 327 0.38 -5.96 16.09
CA PHE A 327 0.90 -5.50 17.37
C PHE A 327 0.83 -3.98 17.50
N MET A 328 1.19 -3.24 16.44
CA MET A 328 1.07 -1.78 16.40
C MET A 328 -0.39 -1.30 16.49
N GLN A 329 -1.33 -2.06 15.93
CA GLN A 329 -2.76 -1.77 16.00
C GLN A 329 -3.33 -1.88 17.43
N ARG A 330 -2.74 -2.72 18.29
CA ARG A 330 -3.25 -3.04 19.64
C ARG A 330 -2.68 -2.14 20.74
#